data_AF-A0A4Y9SI47-F1
#
_entry.id   AF-A0A4Y9SI47-F1
#
_cell.length_a   1.000
_cell.length_b   1.000
_cell.length_c   1.000
_cell.angle_alpha   90.00
_cell.angle_beta   90.00
_cell.angle_gamma   90.00
#
_symmetry.space_group_name_H-M   'P 1'
#
loop_
_entity.id
_entity.type
_entity.pdbx_description
1 polymer ?
#
loop_
_entity_poly.entity_id
_entity_poly.type
_entity_poly.pdbx_seq_one_letter_code
_entity_poly.pdbx_strand_id
1 'polypeptide(L)'
;MNDFPSLTRRGFLGTSGLALSGAAVALLAGRDALAADNAASGSADDVRILNTALGAELEAIAAYQVGAESGLLQKPVLDLARTFQGHHKEHAEVLSKTIVKLGGKPVAAKAKYSFPVEKLKNQTDVLRFAASLEQGAVSAYLGAVPLFGNRDLAKAAASILGDEAMHWAVLRQALGEAPVPGAFMA
;
A
#
# COMPACT_ATOMS: atom_id res chain seq x y z
N MET A 1 20.50 40.81 25.74
CA MET A 1 19.20 40.87 25.05
C MET A 1 19.47 40.54 23.60
N ASN A 2 19.20 39.31 23.19
CA ASN A 2 19.37 38.87 21.81
C ASN A 2 17.97 38.71 21.22
N ASP A 3 17.59 39.63 20.35
CA ASP A 3 16.34 39.56 19.58
C ASP A 3 16.51 38.48 18.50
N PHE A 4 15.78 37.38 18.64
CA PHE A 4 15.54 36.48 17.52
C PHE A 4 14.43 37.08 16.65
N PRO A 5 14.59 37.12 15.32
CA PRO A 5 13.52 37.52 14.44
C PRO A 5 12.34 36.56 14.63
N SER A 6 11.20 37.08 15.06
CA SER A 6 9.94 36.37 15.13
C SER A 6 9.49 36.03 13.70
N LEU A 7 9.90 34.84 13.22
CA LEU A 7 9.39 34.28 11.98
C LEU A 7 7.89 34.02 12.16
N THR A 8 7.09 34.89 11.54
CA THR A 8 5.63 34.79 11.53
C THR A 8 5.21 33.44 10.92
N ARG A 9 4.48 32.62 11.68
CA ARG A 9 3.89 31.32 11.24
C ARG A 9 3.14 31.36 9.89
N ARG A 10 2.80 32.55 9.39
CA ARG A 10 2.11 32.78 8.10
C ARG A 10 3.02 32.75 6.86
N GLY A 11 4.35 32.78 7.00
CA GLY A 11 5.28 32.76 5.86
C GLY A 11 5.58 31.36 5.30
N PHE A 12 5.39 30.31 6.09
CA PHE A 12 5.82 28.95 5.71
C PHE A 12 4.80 28.19 4.83
N LEU A 13 3.60 28.74 4.65
CA LEU A 13 2.56 28.16 3.78
C LEU A 13 2.49 28.82 2.38
N GLY A 14 3.34 29.82 2.11
CA GLY A 14 3.23 30.65 0.91
C GLY A 14 4.05 30.21 -0.31
N THR A 15 5.11 29.41 -0.15
CA THR A 15 6.09 29.21 -1.24
C THR A 15 6.67 27.79 -1.37
N SER A 16 6.21 26.83 -0.57
CA SER A 16 6.55 25.41 -0.75
C SER A 16 5.40 24.55 -0.25
N GLY A 17 4.23 24.79 -0.84
CA GLY A 17 3.09 23.91 -0.68
C GLY A 17 3.33 22.62 -1.44
N LEU A 18 3.77 21.57 -0.74
CA LEU A 18 3.37 20.19 -1.05
C LEU A 18 1.85 20.04 -0.81
N ALA A 19 1.05 20.95 -1.40
CA ALA A 19 -0.36 20.73 -1.56
C ALA A 19 -0.47 19.54 -2.51
N LEU A 20 -1.11 18.47 -2.06
CA LEU A 20 -1.56 17.44 -2.97
C LEU A 20 -2.31 18.16 -4.10
N SER A 21 -1.92 17.94 -5.36
CA SER A 21 -2.68 18.46 -6.51
C SER A 21 -4.16 18.13 -6.27
N GLY A 22 -5.07 19.07 -6.53
CA GLY A 22 -6.51 18.85 -6.31
C GLY A 22 -7.01 17.57 -6.99
N ALA A 23 -6.36 17.16 -8.08
CA ALA A 23 -6.52 15.89 -8.75
C ALA A 23 -6.23 14.67 -7.85
N ALA A 24 -5.13 14.65 -7.09
CA ALA A 24 -4.78 13.55 -6.20
C ALA A 24 -5.79 13.36 -5.05
N VAL A 25 -6.31 14.46 -4.49
CA VAL A 25 -7.38 14.39 -3.48
C VAL A 25 -8.70 13.95 -4.11
N ALA A 26 -9.02 14.39 -5.33
CA ALA A 26 -10.24 14.01 -6.04
C ALA A 26 -10.24 12.53 -6.47
N LEU A 27 -9.09 11.99 -6.89
CA LEU A 27 -8.88 10.57 -7.19
C LEU A 27 -9.08 9.70 -5.95
N LEU A 28 -8.52 10.11 -4.81
CA LEU A 28 -8.69 9.42 -3.52
C LEU A 28 -10.12 9.55 -2.95
N ALA A 29 -10.83 10.64 -3.26
CA ALA A 29 -12.19 10.91 -2.78
C ALA A 29 -13.30 10.45 -3.74
N GLY A 30 -12.98 9.73 -4.83
CA GLY A 30 -13.96 9.22 -5.79
C GLY A 30 -14.72 10.31 -6.57
N ARG A 31 -14.14 11.52 -6.68
CA ARG A 31 -14.75 12.66 -7.40
C ARG A 31 -14.21 12.77 -8.82
N ASP A 32 -14.63 11.81 -9.64
CA ASP A 32 -14.16 11.58 -11.01
C ASP A 32 -14.31 12.79 -11.96
N ALA A 33 -15.32 13.63 -11.75
CA ALA A 33 -15.57 14.81 -12.58
C ALA A 33 -14.47 15.89 -12.46
N LEU A 34 -13.69 15.90 -11.38
CA LEU A 34 -12.60 16.86 -11.15
C LEU A 34 -11.22 16.31 -11.60
N ALA A 35 -11.13 15.02 -11.94
CA ALA A 35 -9.90 14.37 -12.40
C ALA A 35 -9.76 14.35 -13.93
N ALA A 36 -10.85 14.66 -14.66
CA ALA A 36 -10.94 14.50 -16.12
C ALA A 36 -9.95 15.37 -16.91
N ASP A 37 -9.53 16.52 -16.37
CA ASP A 37 -8.64 17.46 -17.08
C ASP A 37 -7.16 17.06 -17.08
N ASN A 38 -6.75 16.04 -16.32
CA ASN A 38 -5.36 15.54 -16.27
C ASN A 38 -5.24 14.05 -16.56
N ALA A 39 -6.26 13.42 -17.16
CA ALA A 39 -6.18 12.05 -17.63
C ALA A 39 -5.25 11.97 -18.86
N ALA A 40 -3.94 12.17 -18.65
CA ALA A 40 -2.95 11.58 -19.53
C ALA A 40 -3.27 10.09 -19.58
N SER A 41 -3.61 9.59 -20.78
CA SER A 41 -3.72 8.15 -21.03
C SER A 41 -2.52 7.48 -20.41
N GLY A 42 -2.72 6.73 -19.33
CA GLY A 42 -1.66 5.96 -18.68
C GLY A 42 -0.99 5.11 -19.74
N SER A 43 0.34 5.12 -19.78
CA SER A 43 1.06 4.35 -20.78
C SER A 43 0.71 2.86 -20.62
N ALA A 44 0.89 2.06 -21.68
CA ALA A 44 0.76 0.61 -21.58
C ALA A 44 1.68 0.02 -20.46
N ASP A 45 2.79 0.71 -20.18
CA ASP A 45 3.70 0.39 -19.08
C ASP A 45 3.07 0.66 -17.71
N ASP A 46 2.42 1.81 -17.51
CA ASP A 46 1.72 2.13 -16.26
C ASP A 46 0.62 1.11 -15.96
N VAL A 47 -0.17 0.74 -16.97
CA VAL A 47 -1.22 -0.29 -16.83
C VAL A 47 -0.63 -1.65 -16.46
N ARG A 48 0.54 -2.00 -17.01
CA ARG A 48 1.25 -3.23 -16.67
C ARG A 48 1.74 -3.21 -15.22
N ILE A 49 2.34 -2.09 -14.77
CA ILE A 49 2.79 -1.92 -13.39
C ILE A 49 1.62 -2.05 -12.41
N LEU A 50 0.49 -1.39 -12.70
CA LEU A 50 -0.72 -1.49 -11.88
C LEU A 50 -1.27 -2.93 -11.82
N ASN A 51 -1.22 -3.67 -12.92
CA ASN A 51 -1.64 -5.08 -12.92
C ASN A 51 -0.71 -5.98 -12.09
N THR A 52 0.59 -5.70 -12.09
CA THR A 52 1.54 -6.40 -11.20
C THR A 52 1.21 -6.11 -9.74
N ALA A 53 0.96 -4.84 -9.38
CA ALA A 53 0.55 -4.45 -8.03
C ALA A 53 -0.78 -5.11 -7.63
N LEU A 54 -1.80 -5.09 -8.52
CA LEU A 54 -3.08 -5.75 -8.27
C LEU A 54 -2.92 -7.25 -8.02
N GLY A 55 -2.04 -7.92 -8.77
CA GLY A 55 -1.72 -9.33 -8.54
C GLY A 55 -1.14 -9.58 -7.15
N ALA A 56 -0.26 -8.70 -6.67
CA ALA A 56 0.31 -8.78 -5.32
C ALA A 56 -0.75 -8.54 -4.23
N GLU A 57 -1.64 -7.55 -4.38
CA GLU A 57 -2.73 -7.33 -3.43
C GLU A 57 -3.66 -8.54 -3.33
N LEU A 58 -4.01 -9.14 -4.47
CA LEU A 58 -4.86 -10.34 -4.50
C LEU A 58 -4.19 -11.55 -3.83
N GLU A 59 -2.87 -11.65 -3.90
CA GLU A 59 -2.08 -12.66 -3.20
C GLU A 59 -2.03 -12.39 -1.69
N ALA A 60 -1.84 -11.13 -1.28
CA ALA A 60 -1.87 -10.72 0.12
C ALA A 60 -3.25 -11.00 0.76
N ILE A 61 -4.34 -10.63 0.09
CA ILE A 61 -5.72 -10.92 0.54
C ILE A 61 -5.90 -12.42 0.82
N ALA A 62 -5.40 -13.27 -0.09
CA ALA A 62 -5.49 -14.72 0.05
C ALA A 62 -4.61 -15.24 1.20
N ALA A 63 -3.40 -14.71 1.37
CA ALA A 63 -2.51 -15.09 2.46
C ALA A 63 -3.09 -14.72 3.84
N TYR A 64 -3.63 -13.50 3.97
CA TYR A 64 -4.33 -13.08 5.19
C TYR A 64 -5.57 -13.91 5.47
N GLN A 65 -6.33 -14.32 4.45
CA GLN A 65 -7.47 -15.22 4.64
C GLN A 65 -7.01 -16.54 5.26
N VAL A 66 -5.96 -17.14 4.69
CA VAL A 66 -5.39 -18.40 5.16
C VAL A 66 -4.88 -18.28 6.60
N GLY A 67 -4.19 -17.19 6.94
CA GLY A 67 -3.75 -16.91 8.30
C GLY A 67 -4.92 -16.75 9.29
N ALA A 68 -5.94 -15.98 8.91
CA ALA A 68 -7.12 -15.71 9.73
C ALA A 68 -7.97 -16.97 9.99
N GLU A 69 -8.04 -17.88 9.02
CA GLU A 69 -8.82 -19.13 9.12
C GLU A 69 -8.03 -20.30 9.71
N SER A 70 -6.72 -20.14 9.94
CA SER A 70 -5.85 -21.21 10.46
C SER A 70 -6.23 -21.72 11.86
N GLY A 71 -6.96 -20.94 12.63
CA GLY A 71 -7.23 -21.20 14.06
C GLY A 71 -6.02 -20.96 14.98
N LEU A 72 -4.90 -20.46 14.44
CA LEU A 72 -3.66 -20.25 15.20
C LEU A 72 -3.58 -18.87 15.88
N LEU A 73 -4.39 -17.91 15.43
CA LEU A 73 -4.35 -16.52 15.91
C LEU A 73 -5.25 -16.31 17.12
N GLN A 74 -4.72 -15.69 18.16
CA GLN A 74 -5.52 -15.17 19.27
C GLN A 74 -6.35 -13.98 18.79
N LYS A 75 -7.48 -13.74 19.47
CA LYS A 75 -8.50 -12.75 19.07
C LYS A 75 -7.92 -11.36 18.71
N PRO A 76 -7.03 -10.73 19.50
CA PRO A 76 -6.49 -9.42 19.13
C PRO A 76 -5.66 -9.43 17.83
N VAL A 77 -4.89 -10.50 17.60
CA VAL A 77 -4.07 -10.65 16.40
C VAL A 77 -4.92 -11.01 15.19
N LEU A 78 -5.97 -11.81 15.38
CA LEU A 78 -6.95 -12.10 14.34
C LEU A 78 -7.68 -10.83 13.87
N ASP A 79 -8.05 -9.95 14.81
CA ASP A 79 -8.70 -8.68 14.47
C ASP A 79 -7.75 -7.76 13.68
N LEU A 80 -6.49 -7.67 14.10
CA LEU A 80 -5.46 -6.96 13.35
C LEU A 80 -5.29 -7.52 11.93
N ALA A 81 -5.16 -8.84 11.79
CA ALA A 81 -5.03 -9.50 10.49
C ALA A 81 -6.23 -9.24 9.57
N ARG A 82 -7.45 -9.15 10.12
CA ARG A 82 -8.65 -8.80 9.36
C ARG A 82 -8.67 -7.34 8.92
N THR A 83 -8.16 -6.43 9.75
CA THR A 83 -7.99 -5.03 9.36
C THR A 83 -7.05 -4.90 8.17
N PHE A 84 -5.86 -5.51 8.23
CA PHE A 84 -4.89 -5.47 7.12
C PHE A 84 -5.41 -6.14 5.86
N GLN A 85 -6.11 -7.27 5.99
CA GLN A 85 -6.83 -7.85 4.86
C GLN A 85 -7.86 -6.89 4.24
N GLY A 86 -8.52 -6.08 5.07
CA GLY A 86 -9.43 -5.02 4.61
C GLY A 86 -8.71 -3.98 3.77
N HIS A 87 -7.56 -3.49 4.25
CA HIS A 87 -6.75 -2.50 3.51
C HIS A 87 -6.29 -3.05 2.15
N HIS A 88 -5.79 -4.30 2.08
CA HIS A 88 -5.44 -4.89 0.78
C HIS A 88 -6.63 -5.02 -0.18
N LYS A 89 -7.85 -5.27 0.33
CA LYS A 89 -9.07 -5.27 -0.50
C LYS A 89 -9.36 -3.88 -1.07
N GLU A 90 -9.19 -2.84 -0.26
CA GLU A 90 -9.34 -1.45 -0.70
C GLU A 90 -8.27 -1.08 -1.74
N HIS A 91 -7.01 -1.49 -1.52
CA HIS A 91 -5.92 -1.33 -2.50
C HIS A 91 -6.26 -2.02 -3.82
N ALA A 92 -6.63 -3.31 -3.78
CA ALA A 92 -6.99 -4.08 -4.97
C ALA A 92 -8.18 -3.46 -5.73
N GLU A 93 -9.19 -2.95 -5.01
CA GLU A 93 -10.33 -2.29 -5.63
C GLU A 93 -9.93 -1.00 -6.37
N VAL A 94 -9.13 -0.14 -5.74
CA VAL A 94 -8.64 1.10 -6.35
C VAL A 94 -7.77 0.81 -7.57
N LEU A 95 -6.85 -0.16 -7.47
CA LEU A 95 -6.00 -0.56 -8.59
C LEU A 95 -6.83 -1.10 -9.76
N SER A 96 -7.78 -2.00 -9.49
CA SER A 96 -8.67 -2.56 -10.51
C SER A 96 -9.47 -1.47 -11.23
N LYS A 97 -10.10 -0.55 -10.48
CA LYS A 97 -10.83 0.59 -11.07
C LYS A 97 -9.93 1.48 -11.91
N THR A 98 -8.70 1.73 -11.44
CA THR A 98 -7.73 2.55 -12.16
C THR A 98 -7.30 1.90 -13.47
N ILE A 99 -7.01 0.60 -13.46
CA ILE A 99 -6.68 -0.16 -14.68
C ILE A 99 -7.80 -0.04 -15.72
N VAL A 100 -9.07 -0.21 -15.31
CA VAL A 100 -10.23 -0.06 -16.22
C VAL A 100 -10.32 1.36 -16.78
N LYS A 101 -10.16 2.39 -15.93
CA LYS A 101 -10.19 3.80 -16.35
C LYS A 101 -9.10 4.12 -17.39
N LEU A 102 -7.97 3.45 -17.31
CA LEU A 102 -6.87 3.57 -18.27
C LEU A 102 -7.05 2.70 -19.53
N GLY A 103 -8.20 2.03 -19.70
CA GLY A 103 -8.48 1.16 -20.84
C GLY A 103 -7.84 -0.23 -20.75
N GLY A 104 -7.23 -0.57 -19.61
CA GLY A 104 -6.65 -1.88 -19.36
C GLY A 104 -7.66 -2.92 -18.85
N LYS A 105 -7.25 -4.18 -18.85
CA LYS A 105 -7.99 -5.28 -18.23
C LYS A 105 -7.33 -5.66 -16.90
N PRO A 106 -8.04 -5.55 -15.75
CA PRO A 106 -7.51 -5.98 -14.47
C PRO A 106 -7.24 -7.48 -14.43
N VAL A 107 -6.12 -7.87 -13.84
CA VAL A 107 -5.85 -9.28 -13.52
C VAL A 107 -6.85 -9.78 -12.48
N ALA A 108 -7.28 -11.03 -12.65
CA ALA A 108 -8.17 -11.69 -11.70
C ALA A 108 -7.37 -12.44 -10.62
N ALA A 109 -7.99 -12.69 -9.47
CA ALA A 109 -7.41 -13.56 -8.47
C ALA A 109 -7.10 -14.94 -9.07
N LYS A 110 -5.95 -15.53 -8.70
CA LYS A 110 -5.63 -16.90 -9.09
C LYS A 110 -6.65 -17.85 -8.48
N ALA A 111 -6.99 -18.92 -9.21
CA ALA A 111 -7.85 -19.98 -8.68
C ALA A 111 -7.25 -20.67 -7.44
N LYS A 112 -5.92 -20.66 -7.32
CA LYS A 112 -5.18 -21.20 -6.18
C LYS A 112 -3.88 -20.42 -5.97
N TYR A 113 -3.58 -20.11 -4.72
CA TYR A 113 -2.28 -19.65 -4.26
C TYR A 113 -1.58 -20.76 -3.48
N SER A 114 -0.25 -20.78 -3.51
CA SER A 114 0.58 -21.75 -2.80
C SER A 114 1.34 -21.05 -1.70
N PHE A 115 0.88 -21.21 -0.47
CA PHE A 115 1.54 -20.70 0.73
C PHE A 115 2.14 -21.86 1.53
N PRO A 116 3.23 -21.65 2.28
CA PRO A 116 3.89 -22.67 3.09
C PRO A 116 3.10 -22.96 4.39
N VAL A 117 1.81 -23.28 4.27
CA VAL A 117 0.88 -23.48 5.40
C VAL A 117 1.34 -24.61 6.31
N GLU A 118 2.06 -25.60 5.76
CA GLU A 118 2.65 -26.70 6.52
C GLU A 118 3.74 -26.25 7.49
N LYS A 119 4.29 -25.04 7.33
CA LYS A 119 5.28 -24.44 8.24
C LYS A 119 4.65 -23.56 9.31
N LEU A 120 3.36 -23.22 9.20
CA LEU A 120 2.65 -22.36 10.15
C LEU A 120 2.10 -23.24 11.29
N LYS A 121 2.75 -23.23 12.47
CA LYS A 121 2.37 -24.08 13.61
C LYS A 121 1.76 -23.31 14.77
N ASN A 122 1.99 -22.02 14.83
CA ASN A 122 1.51 -21.14 15.91
C ASN A 122 1.34 -19.71 15.39
N GLN A 123 0.80 -18.84 16.25
CA GLN A 123 0.59 -17.41 15.94
C GLN A 123 1.86 -16.70 15.47
N THR A 124 3.01 -17.00 16.09
CA THR A 124 4.29 -16.36 15.74
C THR A 124 4.69 -16.72 14.31
N ASP A 125 4.48 -17.96 13.88
CA ASP A 125 4.80 -18.37 12.50
C ASP A 125 3.90 -17.64 11.50
N VAL A 126 2.60 -17.49 11.81
CA VAL A 126 1.65 -16.74 10.96
C VAL A 126 2.03 -15.28 10.88
N LEU A 127 2.37 -14.65 12.01
CA LEU A 127 2.81 -13.25 12.06
C LEU A 127 4.13 -13.03 11.30
N ARG A 128 5.10 -13.94 11.42
CA ARG A 128 6.36 -13.87 10.65
C ARG A 128 6.11 -14.04 9.15
N PHE A 129 5.21 -14.94 8.78
CA PHE A 129 4.82 -15.11 7.39
C PHE A 129 4.16 -13.84 6.84
N ALA A 130 3.18 -13.27 7.55
CA ALA A 130 2.57 -12.00 7.18
C ALA A 130 3.62 -10.87 7.07
N ALA A 131 4.50 -10.73 8.07
CA ALA A 131 5.55 -9.71 8.04
C ALA A 131 6.50 -9.87 6.85
N SER A 132 6.78 -11.10 6.40
CA SER A 132 7.59 -11.34 5.20
C SER A 132 6.88 -10.94 3.92
N LEU A 133 5.56 -11.07 3.86
CA LEU A 133 4.75 -10.61 2.73
C LEU A 133 4.75 -9.08 2.69
N GLU A 134 4.54 -8.40 3.81
CA GLU A 134 4.56 -6.93 3.84
C GLU A 134 5.92 -6.36 3.47
N GLN A 135 7.00 -6.97 3.97
CA GLN A 135 8.33 -6.58 3.55
C GLN A 135 8.52 -6.73 2.03
N GLY A 136 8.03 -7.83 1.45
CA GLY A 136 8.05 -8.04 0.00
C GLY A 136 7.21 -7.00 -0.75
N ALA A 137 6.03 -6.63 -0.23
CA ALA A 137 5.17 -5.59 -0.80
C ALA A 137 5.84 -4.22 -0.77
N VAL A 138 6.48 -3.86 0.35
CA VAL A 138 7.29 -2.63 0.48
C VAL A 138 8.38 -2.58 -0.59
N SER A 139 9.19 -3.63 -0.74
CA SER A 139 10.24 -3.66 -1.75
C SER A 139 9.67 -3.58 -3.18
N ALA A 140 8.54 -4.25 -3.44
CA ALA A 140 7.88 -4.23 -4.74
C ALA A 140 7.36 -2.84 -5.11
N TYR A 141 6.63 -2.18 -4.21
CA TYR A 141 6.13 -0.82 -4.47
C TYR A 141 7.27 0.20 -4.55
N LEU A 142 8.29 0.09 -3.69
CA LEU A 142 9.47 0.96 -3.75
C LEU A 142 10.17 0.88 -5.11
N GLY A 143 10.29 -0.34 -5.67
CA GLY A 143 10.83 -0.56 -7.01
C GLY A 143 9.91 -0.09 -8.14
N ALA A 144 8.59 -0.14 -7.94
CA ALA A 144 7.60 0.22 -8.95
C ALA A 144 7.33 1.73 -9.07
N VAL A 145 7.29 2.46 -7.95
CA VAL A 145 7.04 3.91 -7.90
C VAL A 145 7.85 4.73 -8.93
N PRO A 146 9.18 4.55 -9.07
CA PRO A 146 9.96 5.32 -10.05
C PRO A 146 9.69 4.96 -11.52
N LEU A 147 9.06 3.81 -11.79
CA LEU A 147 8.79 3.31 -13.15
C LEU A 147 7.54 3.93 -13.77
N PHE A 148 6.66 4.52 -12.98
CA PHE A 148 5.45 5.17 -13.48
C PHE A 148 5.79 6.40 -14.32
N GLY A 149 5.25 6.43 -15.55
CA GLY A 149 5.26 7.62 -16.41
C GLY A 149 4.32 8.69 -15.89
N ASN A 150 3.14 8.29 -15.38
CA ASN A 150 2.18 9.19 -14.77
C ASN A 150 2.50 9.44 -13.28
N ARG A 151 2.69 10.71 -12.91
CA ARG A 151 3.07 11.12 -11.54
C ARG A 151 1.95 10.99 -10.51
N ASP A 152 0.69 11.11 -10.92
CA ASP A 152 -0.44 10.88 -10.03
C ASP A 152 -0.57 9.39 -9.70
N LEU A 153 -0.31 8.49 -10.67
CA LEU A 153 -0.23 7.05 -10.41
C LEU A 153 0.95 6.70 -9.51
N ALA A 154 2.14 7.28 -9.76
CA ALA A 154 3.31 7.09 -8.91
C ALA A 154 3.02 7.48 -7.45
N LYS A 155 2.31 8.59 -7.25
CA LYS A 155 1.92 9.08 -5.93
C LYS A 155 0.89 8.19 -5.26
N ALA A 156 -0.09 7.67 -5.99
CA ALA A 156 -1.05 6.70 -5.46
C ALA A 156 -0.34 5.41 -5.02
N ALA A 157 0.56 4.87 -5.85
CA ALA A 157 1.39 3.71 -5.52
C ALA A 157 2.30 3.97 -4.29
N ALA A 158 2.86 5.17 -4.17
CA ALA A 158 3.65 5.57 -3.00
C ALA A 158 2.79 5.71 -1.71
N SER A 159 1.50 6.01 -1.84
CA SER A 159 0.58 5.98 -0.70
C SER A 159 0.36 4.55 -0.19
N ILE A 160 0.20 3.59 -1.10
CA ILE A 160 0.09 2.16 -0.76
C ILE A 160 1.39 1.68 -0.10
N LEU A 161 2.56 2.00 -0.69
CA LEU A 161 3.87 1.72 -0.10
C LEU A 161 3.96 2.15 1.38
N GLY A 162 3.47 3.35 1.70
CA GLY A 162 3.46 3.86 3.06
C GLY A 162 2.59 3.02 4.00
N ASP A 163 1.44 2.54 3.52
CA ASP A 163 0.56 1.65 4.28
C ASP A 163 1.17 0.26 4.50
N GLU A 164 1.74 -0.36 3.47
CA GLU A 164 2.42 -1.67 3.59
C GLU A 164 3.59 -1.60 4.58
N ALA A 165 4.33 -0.48 4.60
CA ALA A 165 5.40 -0.26 5.57
C ALA A 165 4.85 -0.14 7.01
N MET A 166 3.67 0.46 7.20
CA MET A 166 3.01 0.51 8.50
C MET A 166 2.51 -0.88 8.94
N HIS A 167 1.92 -1.68 8.05
CA HIS A 167 1.53 -3.06 8.35
C HIS A 167 2.74 -3.86 8.81
N TRP A 168 3.84 -3.77 8.07
CA TRP A 168 5.09 -4.43 8.42
C TRP A 168 5.58 -4.02 9.82
N ALA A 169 5.63 -2.72 10.09
CA ALA A 169 6.07 -2.22 11.39
C ALA A 169 5.19 -2.71 12.55
N VAL A 170 3.86 -2.73 12.36
CA VAL A 170 2.92 -3.23 13.37
C VAL A 170 3.06 -4.74 13.58
N LEU A 171 3.28 -5.52 12.53
CA LEU A 171 3.52 -6.97 12.66
C LEU A 171 4.83 -7.26 13.40
N ARG A 172 5.89 -6.51 13.12
CA ARG A 172 7.16 -6.59 13.87
C ARG A 172 6.94 -6.24 15.35
N GLN A 173 6.17 -5.20 15.63
CA GLN A 173 5.80 -4.85 17.01
C GLN A 173 5.03 -5.97 17.70
N ALA A 174 4.08 -6.61 17.01
CA ALA A 174 3.29 -7.74 17.53
C ALA A 174 4.16 -9.00 17.78
N LEU A 175 5.25 -9.15 17.02
CA LEU A 175 6.27 -10.18 17.22
C LEU A 175 7.27 -9.87 18.36
N GLY A 176 7.20 -8.69 18.97
CA GLY A 176 8.18 -8.23 19.96
C GLY A 176 9.53 -7.84 19.34
N GLU A 177 9.56 -7.55 18.04
CA GLU A 177 10.76 -7.10 17.32
C GLU A 177 10.80 -5.58 17.20
N ALA A 178 11.96 -5.02 16.81
CA ALA A 178 12.07 -3.60 16.48
C ALA A 178 11.13 -3.24 15.31
N PRO A 179 10.12 -2.35 15.49
CA PRO A 179 9.11 -2.05 14.46
C PRO A 179 9.69 -1.40 13.21
N VAL A 180 10.68 -0.52 13.40
CA VAL A 180 11.39 0.18 12.32
C VAL A 180 12.87 -0.23 12.43
N PRO A 181 13.27 -1.36 11.80
CA PRO A 181 14.59 -1.96 12.03
C PRO A 181 15.73 -1.20 11.35
N GLY A 182 15.43 -0.26 10.45
CA GLY A 182 16.41 0.54 9.73
C GLY A 182 15.81 1.83 9.17
N ALA A 183 16.68 2.76 8.79
CA ALA A 183 16.28 4.06 8.25
C ALA A 183 15.86 4.02 6.77
N PHE A 184 16.26 2.96 6.05
CA PHE A 184 15.98 2.77 4.62
C PHE A 184 15.38 1.39 4.40
N MET A 185 14.39 1.33 3.51
CA MET A 185 13.86 0.08 2.99
C MET A 185 14.73 -0.39 1.81
N ALA A 186 14.93 -1.70 1.68
CA ALA A 186 15.72 -2.33 0.63
C ALA A 186 14.86 -3.32 -0.16
#